data_AF-A0A2A2Y7L1-F1
#
_entry.id   AF-A0A2A2Y7L1-F1
#
_cell.length_a   1.000
_cell.length_b   1.000
_cell.length_c   1.000
_cell.angle_alpha   90.00
_cell.angle_beta   90.00
_cell.angle_gamma   90.00
#
_symmetry.space_group_name_H-M   'P 1'
#
loop_
_entity.id
_entity.type
_entity.pdbx_description
1 polymer ?
#
loop_
_entity_poly.entity_id
_entity_poly.type
_entity_poly.pdbx_seq_one_letter_code
_entity_poly.pdbx_strand_id
1 'polypeptide(L)'
;MSAKKSQPPVKEQATDRRRWNAFVCDDCRAIFRVPADYEGKGIVCPRCDRLLRMPTAQDDLSPVQDPLKDSLNQSAFVVLATPAIPEVDEVSVRDDQKSPSSHQDSGPNQAADQEAPIEKISHSGEWKKRKGKKHSANAEDTWQQRASHPGRKHRLKRKPWWLGPVIGALLMALCWILVSKLRDEKPQEVVVSPQVATPLMPEVITPVDAEKAKSQKKYLQELQQIESSVMSFLTAKSPDEMMRWLRDTPGLREKMAAHYKQSPFTTLGFSSIDQSTIELSEESGSFSATVVTADYDQRQIHLIHDEKEFRIDWESWVGWCEMSFESIRENCTTQPVEIRAMVESEAYYNFDFPKEEEKEWQSYRLVAIDGSTLLHGYVKRGSALGNQLRLFPDEQSRPMILRVRHENEDSQKSQVLIESIVETGWVKDLPK
;
A
#
# COMPACT_ATOMS: atom_id res chain seq x y z
N MET A 1 37.74 15.53 -24.90
CA MET A 1 36.42 16.18 -25.05
C MET A 1 35.46 15.17 -25.66
N SER A 2 34.81 14.37 -24.80
CA SER A 2 33.96 13.25 -25.21
C SER A 2 32.49 13.65 -25.11
N ALA A 3 31.78 13.56 -26.24
CA ALA A 3 30.37 13.87 -26.35
C ALA A 3 29.51 12.72 -25.78
N LYS A 4 28.71 13.02 -24.76
CA LYS A 4 27.69 12.14 -24.18
C LYS A 4 26.56 11.90 -25.20
N LYS A 5 26.31 10.64 -25.56
CA LYS A 5 25.11 10.21 -26.28
C LYS A 5 23.90 10.27 -25.34
N SER A 6 22.87 11.00 -25.74
CA SER A 6 21.57 11.05 -25.06
C SER A 6 20.75 9.80 -25.38
N GLN A 7 20.42 9.01 -24.36
CA GLN A 7 19.40 7.95 -24.44
C GLN A 7 17.99 8.58 -24.40
N PRO A 8 16.99 7.97 -25.06
CA PRO A 8 15.60 8.42 -24.98
C PRO A 8 15.00 8.14 -23.59
N PRO A 9 13.98 8.91 -23.16
CA PRO A 9 13.42 8.80 -21.82
C PRO A 9 12.71 7.46 -21.64
N VAL A 10 13.16 6.70 -20.64
CA VAL A 10 12.46 5.55 -20.09
C VAL A 10 11.16 6.06 -19.47
N LYS A 11 10.03 5.47 -19.88
CA LYS A 11 8.72 5.80 -19.31
C LYS A 11 8.68 5.33 -17.86
N GLU A 12 8.72 6.32 -16.98
CA GLU A 12 8.32 6.35 -15.59
C GLU A 12 7.06 5.48 -15.35
N GLN A 13 7.24 4.33 -14.71
CA GLN A 13 6.14 3.63 -14.05
C GLN A 13 6.05 4.24 -12.65
N ALA A 14 5.06 5.11 -12.45
CA ALA A 14 4.64 5.52 -11.13
C ALA A 14 4.27 4.27 -10.33
N THR A 15 4.67 4.22 -9.06
CA THR A 15 4.17 3.26 -8.07
C THR A 15 2.68 3.53 -7.86
N ASP A 16 1.88 3.02 -8.80
CA ASP A 16 0.43 3.03 -8.71
C ASP A 16 0.06 2.21 -7.48
N ARG A 17 -0.79 2.75 -6.61
CA ARG A 17 -1.36 1.98 -5.49
C ARG A 17 -2.07 0.79 -6.13
N ARG A 18 -1.44 -0.39 -6.08
CA ARG A 18 -1.94 -1.60 -6.75
C ARG A 18 -3.40 -1.76 -6.38
N ARG A 19 -4.29 -1.67 -7.39
CA ARG A 19 -5.73 -1.81 -7.19
C ARG A 19 -6.03 -3.29 -6.99
N TRP A 20 -6.99 -3.59 -6.12
CA TRP A 20 -7.36 -4.97 -5.77
C TRP A 20 -8.82 -5.22 -6.10
N ASN A 21 -9.09 -6.38 -6.70
CA ASN A 21 -10.44 -6.90 -6.91
C ASN A 21 -10.72 -7.97 -5.86
N ALA A 22 -11.90 -7.94 -5.24
CA ALA A 22 -12.34 -8.98 -4.32
C ALA A 22 -13.12 -10.07 -5.07
N PHE A 23 -12.80 -11.33 -4.80
CA PHE A 23 -13.45 -12.51 -5.34
C PHE A 23 -14.04 -13.35 -4.22
N VAL A 24 -15.12 -14.06 -4.53
CA VAL A 24 -15.74 -15.04 -3.63
C VAL A 24 -15.65 -16.40 -4.30
N CYS A 25 -15.04 -17.37 -3.64
CA CYS A 25 -15.04 -18.75 -4.12
C CYS A 25 -16.46 -19.33 -4.06
N ASP A 26 -16.92 -19.91 -5.17
CA ASP A 26 -18.24 -20.54 -5.28
C ASP A 26 -18.40 -21.76 -4.37
N ASP A 27 -17.32 -22.51 -4.15
CA ASP A 27 -17.33 -23.71 -3.31
C ASP A 27 -17.21 -23.40 -1.82
N CYS A 28 -16.09 -22.81 -1.39
CA CYS A 28 -15.80 -22.64 0.04
C CYS A 28 -16.21 -21.29 0.61
N ARG A 29 -16.78 -20.41 -0.24
CA ARG A 29 -17.21 -19.04 0.11
C ARG A 29 -16.10 -18.16 0.71
N ALA A 30 -14.84 -18.54 0.52
CA ALA A 30 -13.72 -17.69 0.91
C ALA A 30 -13.74 -16.40 0.08
N ILE A 31 -13.59 -15.27 0.78
CA ILE A 31 -13.38 -13.97 0.15
C ILE A 31 -11.88 -13.74 0.11
N PHE A 32 -11.34 -13.45 -1.07
CA PHE A 32 -9.91 -13.18 -1.25
C PHE A 32 -9.72 -12.11 -2.31
N ARG A 33 -8.53 -11.51 -2.34
CA ARG A 33 -8.24 -10.40 -3.24
C ARG A 33 -7.29 -10.86 -4.33
N VAL A 34 -7.37 -10.19 -5.48
CA VAL A 34 -6.47 -10.43 -6.61
C VAL A 34 -6.08 -9.07 -7.18
N PRO A 35 -4.80 -8.88 -7.56
CA PRO A 35 -4.37 -7.64 -8.20
C PRO A 35 -5.23 -7.33 -9.44
N ALA A 36 -5.63 -6.07 -9.61
CA ALA A 36 -6.47 -5.66 -10.73
C ALA A 36 -5.75 -5.77 -12.09
N ASP A 37 -4.42 -5.80 -12.06
CA ASP A 37 -3.52 -6.04 -13.18
C ASP A 37 -3.21 -7.53 -13.41
N TYR A 38 -3.88 -8.45 -12.72
CA TYR A 38 -3.71 -9.88 -12.94
C TYR A 38 -4.23 -10.31 -14.33
N GLU A 39 -3.33 -10.68 -15.23
CA GLU A 39 -3.65 -11.10 -16.61
C GLU A 39 -3.93 -12.62 -16.75
N GLY A 40 -3.93 -13.38 -15.65
CA GLY A 40 -4.15 -14.83 -15.68
C GLY A 40 -5.61 -15.20 -15.99
N LYS A 41 -5.80 -16.30 -16.74
CA LYS A 41 -7.13 -16.83 -17.14
C LYS A 41 -7.91 -17.51 -16.01
N GLY A 42 -7.30 -17.67 -14.84
CA GLY A 42 -7.94 -18.27 -13.69
C GLY A 42 -7.15 -18.02 -12.42
N ILE A 43 -7.83 -18.04 -11.28
CA ILE A 43 -7.27 -17.78 -9.96
C ILE A 43 -7.52 -19.01 -9.10
N VAL A 44 -6.53 -19.43 -8.32
CA VAL A 44 -6.71 -20.53 -7.37
C VAL A 44 -7.26 -19.97 -6.07
N CYS A 45 -8.34 -20.56 -5.56
CA CYS A 45 -8.87 -20.16 -4.27
C CYS A 45 -7.88 -20.51 -3.15
N PRO A 46 -7.49 -19.56 -2.28
CA PRO A 46 -6.53 -19.79 -1.20
C PRO A 46 -6.94 -20.83 -0.15
N ARG A 47 -8.24 -21.13 -0.08
CA ARG A 47 -8.80 -21.95 1.01
C ARG A 47 -9.05 -23.40 0.61
N CYS A 48 -9.36 -23.65 -0.65
CA CYS A 48 -9.76 -24.98 -1.11
C CYS A 48 -9.10 -25.40 -2.43
N ASP A 49 -8.11 -24.63 -2.89
CA ASP A 49 -7.30 -24.89 -4.08
C ASP A 49 -8.10 -25.03 -5.40
N ARG A 50 -9.36 -24.61 -5.40
CA ARG A 50 -10.20 -24.64 -6.60
C ARG A 50 -9.79 -23.53 -7.56
N LEU A 51 -9.54 -23.91 -8.81
CA LEU A 51 -9.34 -22.96 -9.90
C LEU A 51 -10.66 -22.27 -10.29
N LEU A 52 -10.77 -20.99 -9.95
CA LEU A 52 -11.83 -20.10 -10.44
C LEU A 52 -11.44 -19.55 -11.80
N ARG A 53 -12.38 -19.51 -12.76
CA ARG A 53 -12.17 -18.80 -14.01
C ARG A 53 -12.47 -17.32 -13.82
N MET A 54 -11.52 -16.48 -14.20
CA MET A 54 -11.73 -15.04 -14.32
C MET A 54 -12.57 -14.76 -15.57
N PRO A 55 -13.69 -14.04 -15.47
CA PRO A 55 -14.39 -13.57 -16.65
C PRO A 55 -13.47 -12.59 -17.40
N THR A 56 -13.17 -12.93 -18.65
CA THR A 56 -12.42 -12.06 -19.56
C THR A 56 -13.33 -10.98 -20.12
N ALA A 57 -12.78 -9.92 -20.72
CA ALA A 57 -13.56 -8.91 -21.42
C ALA A 57 -14.41 -9.46 -22.60
N GLN A 58 -14.20 -10.72 -22.97
CA GLN A 58 -14.95 -11.45 -24.00
C GLN A 58 -16.04 -12.36 -23.40
N ASP A 59 -16.04 -12.57 -22.09
CA ASP A 59 -17.09 -13.30 -21.40
C ASP A 59 -18.25 -12.34 -21.11
N ASP A 60 -19.40 -12.62 -21.70
CA ASP A 60 -20.61 -11.84 -21.57
C ASP A 60 -21.13 -11.95 -20.13
N LEU A 61 -20.68 -11.05 -19.25
CA LEU A 61 -21.18 -10.95 -17.89
C LEU A 61 -22.62 -10.46 -17.96
N SER A 62 -23.57 -11.41 -18.00
CA SER A 62 -24.97 -11.11 -17.77
C SER A 62 -25.06 -10.36 -16.45
N PRO A 63 -25.55 -9.10 -16.43
CA PRO A 63 -25.66 -8.36 -15.20
C PRO A 63 -26.54 -9.15 -14.24
N VAL A 64 -26.07 -9.32 -13.00
CA VAL A 64 -26.86 -9.89 -11.91
C VAL A 64 -28.19 -9.15 -11.90
N GLN A 65 -29.28 -9.89 -12.15
CA GLN A 65 -30.62 -9.33 -12.14
C GLN A 65 -30.87 -8.77 -10.74
N ASP A 66 -30.95 -7.46 -10.67
CA ASP A 66 -31.28 -6.69 -9.48
C ASP A 66 -32.75 -6.97 -9.13
N PRO A 67 -33.06 -7.75 -8.08
CA PRO A 67 -34.43 -8.17 -7.79
C PRO A 67 -35.37 -6.99 -7.47
N LEU A 68 -34.81 -5.81 -7.22
CA LEU A 68 -35.57 -4.59 -6.96
C LEU A 68 -36.04 -3.86 -8.23
N LYS A 69 -35.55 -4.21 -9.43
CA LYS A 69 -36.00 -3.55 -10.68
C LYS A 69 -37.26 -4.16 -11.30
N ASP A 70 -37.54 -5.43 -11.02
CA ASP A 70 -38.72 -6.12 -11.56
C ASP A 70 -40.02 -5.79 -10.80
N SER A 71 -39.93 -5.18 -9.62
CA SER A 71 -41.11 -4.78 -8.83
C SER A 71 -41.73 -3.44 -9.26
N LEU A 72 -41.07 -2.68 -10.16
CA LEU A 72 -41.57 -1.38 -10.63
C LEU A 72 -42.24 -1.40 -12.01
N ASN A 73 -42.32 -2.56 -12.67
CA ASN A 73 -42.88 -2.69 -14.03
C ASN A 73 -44.11 -3.62 -14.16
N GLN A 74 -44.70 -4.07 -13.06
CA GLN A 74 -46.03 -4.72 -13.07
C GLN A 74 -47.10 -3.79 -12.50
N SER A 75 -47.31 -2.64 -13.13
CA SER A 75 -48.59 -1.93 -13.06
C SER A 75 -49.50 -2.46 -14.16
N ALA A 76 -50.12 -3.62 -13.92
CA ALA A 76 -51.31 -4.04 -14.67
C ALA A 76 -52.55 -3.58 -13.87
N PHE A 77 -53.30 -2.67 -14.48
CA PHE A 77 -54.63 -2.25 -14.04
C PHE A 77 -55.54 -3.46 -13.81
N VAL A 78 -56.07 -3.59 -12.60
CA VAL A 78 -57.35 -4.26 -12.36
C VAL A 78 -58.26 -3.25 -11.67
N VAL A 79 -59.21 -2.73 -12.44
CA VAL A 79 -60.35 -1.96 -11.94
C VAL A 79 -61.35 -2.94 -11.35
N LEU A 80 -61.63 -2.83 -10.05
CA LEU A 80 -62.91 -3.26 -9.47
C LEU A 80 -63.35 -2.27 -8.38
N ALA A 81 -64.65 -2.08 -8.35
CA ALA A 81 -65.40 -0.91 -7.93
C ALA A 81 -65.37 -0.54 -6.43
N THR A 82 -65.47 0.77 -6.20
CA THR A 82 -65.80 1.44 -4.94
C THR A 82 -67.21 1.10 -4.47
N PRO A 83 -67.42 0.85 -3.16
CA PRO A 83 -68.67 1.20 -2.50
C PRO A 83 -68.50 2.39 -1.56
N ALA A 84 -69.58 3.13 -1.49
CA ALA A 84 -69.77 4.48 -0.98
C ALA A 84 -69.44 4.71 0.51
N ILE A 85 -69.01 5.95 0.79
CA ILE A 85 -69.12 6.59 2.11
C ILE A 85 -70.25 7.62 1.97
N PRO A 86 -71.28 7.63 2.83
CA PRO A 86 -72.31 8.67 2.79
C PRO A 86 -71.87 9.94 3.51
N GLU A 87 -72.08 11.10 2.87
CA GLU A 87 -72.41 12.38 3.52
C GLU A 87 -73.80 12.23 4.21
N VAL A 88 -74.26 12.99 5.19
CA VAL A 88 -74.07 14.39 5.61
C VAL A 88 -74.59 14.48 7.07
N ASP A 89 -74.15 15.45 7.88
CA ASP A 89 -75.03 16.51 8.41
C ASP A 89 -74.32 17.41 9.44
N GLU A 90 -74.37 18.71 9.16
CA GLU A 90 -74.15 19.81 10.11
C GLU A 90 -75.30 19.91 11.13
N VAL A 91 -75.05 20.53 12.29
CA VAL A 91 -75.79 21.67 12.89
C VAL A 91 -75.79 21.70 14.44
N SER A 92 -75.59 22.92 14.98
CA SER A 92 -76.00 23.50 16.29
C SER A 92 -75.23 23.10 17.57
N VAL A 93 -74.55 24.01 18.29
CA VAL A 93 -74.96 25.15 19.17
C VAL A 93 -75.34 24.75 20.62
N ARG A 94 -74.68 25.45 21.58
CA ARG A 94 -75.00 25.78 23.00
C ARG A 94 -74.42 24.97 24.18
N ASP A 95 -73.57 25.69 24.93
CA ASP A 95 -73.60 26.08 26.36
C ASP A 95 -73.82 25.07 27.53
N ASP A 96 -73.03 25.39 28.57
CA ASP A 96 -73.26 25.29 30.02
C ASP A 96 -72.75 24.09 30.88
N GLN A 97 -71.86 24.48 31.80
CA GLN A 97 -71.74 24.12 33.23
C GLN A 97 -71.31 22.70 33.66
N LYS A 98 -70.24 22.65 34.48
CA LYS A 98 -70.30 22.61 35.97
C LYS A 98 -69.02 22.03 36.59
N SER A 99 -68.26 22.83 37.34
CA SER A 99 -67.29 22.37 38.37
C SER A 99 -68.04 21.79 39.59
N PRO A 100 -67.44 21.08 40.59
CA PRO A 100 -66.42 21.68 41.48
C PRO A 100 -65.39 20.75 42.17
N SER A 101 -64.44 21.41 42.86
CA SER A 101 -63.76 21.02 44.13
C SER A 101 -62.67 19.92 44.06
N SER A 102 -61.54 19.97 44.78
CA SER A 102 -61.05 20.90 45.82
C SER A 102 -59.63 20.51 46.28
N HIS A 103 -58.84 21.53 46.68
CA HIS A 103 -57.90 21.61 47.82
C HIS A 103 -56.65 20.68 47.84
N GLN A 104 -55.45 21.09 48.32
CA GLN A 104 -54.96 22.33 48.94
C GLN A 104 -53.41 22.31 49.01
N ASP A 105 -52.80 23.49 48.84
CA ASP A 105 -51.71 24.15 49.60
C ASP A 105 -50.55 23.31 50.19
N SER A 106 -49.28 23.74 50.12
CA SER A 106 -48.78 25.03 50.60
C SER A 106 -47.28 25.25 50.24
N GLY A 107 -46.89 26.48 49.89
CA GLY A 107 -45.49 26.98 49.83
C GLY A 107 -45.00 27.46 51.22
N PRO A 108 -44.18 28.54 51.38
CA PRO A 108 -43.33 29.28 50.42
C PRO A 108 -41.96 29.76 51.00
N ASN A 109 -41.11 30.43 50.19
CA ASN A 109 -40.48 31.76 50.44
C ASN A 109 -39.40 32.08 49.39
N GLN A 110 -39.53 33.13 48.57
CA GLN A 110 -39.14 34.56 48.77
C GLN A 110 -37.62 34.79 48.65
N ALA A 111 -37.06 35.86 48.06
CA ALA A 111 -37.50 36.99 47.23
C ALA A 111 -36.24 37.88 46.95
N ALA A 112 -36.39 38.85 46.04
CA ALA A 112 -35.65 40.13 45.92
C ALA A 112 -34.30 40.12 45.17
N ASP A 113 -33.92 41.11 44.35
CA ASP A 113 -34.59 42.26 43.69
C ASP A 113 -33.56 42.91 42.73
N GLN A 114 -34.04 43.44 41.58
CA GLN A 114 -33.77 44.74 40.89
C GLN A 114 -32.32 45.28 40.76
N GLU A 115 -31.84 45.89 39.66
CA GLU A 115 -32.37 47.05 38.89
C GLU A 115 -31.85 47.09 37.43
N ALA A 116 -32.57 47.83 36.56
CA ALA A 116 -32.27 48.17 35.15
C ALA A 116 -31.49 49.52 35.04
N PRO A 117 -31.17 50.15 33.86
CA PRO A 117 -32.12 50.54 32.81
C PRO A 117 -31.61 50.55 31.34
N ILE A 118 -32.57 50.91 30.50
CA ILE A 118 -32.73 50.92 29.03
C ILE A 118 -31.99 52.09 28.35
N GLU A 119 -31.49 51.91 27.11
CA GLU A 119 -31.76 52.88 26.03
C GLU A 119 -31.61 52.32 24.61
N LYS A 120 -32.64 52.56 23.79
CA LYS A 120 -32.75 52.27 22.36
C LYS A 120 -32.36 53.51 21.58
N ILE A 121 -31.51 53.38 20.54
CA ILE A 121 -31.61 54.24 19.34
C ILE A 121 -31.38 53.38 18.09
N SER A 122 -32.39 53.39 17.22
CA SER A 122 -32.37 52.87 15.85
C SER A 122 -31.67 53.84 14.91
N HIS A 123 -30.91 53.35 13.93
CA HIS A 123 -30.93 53.93 12.57
C HIS A 123 -30.58 52.88 11.51
N SER A 124 -31.35 52.99 10.43
CA SER A 124 -31.42 52.24 9.18
C SER A 124 -30.13 52.18 8.35
N GLY A 125 -29.92 51.05 7.64
CA GLY A 125 -28.94 50.95 6.55
C GLY A 125 -28.93 49.58 5.85
N GLU A 126 -29.74 49.45 4.80
CA GLU A 126 -29.64 48.56 3.63
C GLU A 126 -28.86 47.23 3.75
N TRP A 127 -29.62 46.12 3.83
CA TRP A 127 -29.12 44.76 3.61
C TRP A 127 -29.19 44.36 2.13
N LYS A 128 -28.01 44.23 1.50
CA LYS A 128 -27.85 43.49 0.23
C LYS A 128 -27.74 41.99 0.50
N LYS A 129 -28.65 41.24 -0.13
CA LYS A 129 -28.65 39.78 -0.25
C LYS A 129 -27.27 39.22 -0.62
N ARG A 130 -26.75 38.25 0.15
CA ARG A 130 -25.89 37.18 -0.38
C ARG A 130 -26.14 35.86 0.35
N LYS A 131 -26.27 34.82 -0.48
CA LYS A 131 -26.74 33.46 -0.19
C LYS A 131 -25.93 32.79 0.92
N GLY A 132 -26.64 32.20 1.89
CA GLY A 132 -26.09 31.26 2.85
C GLY A 132 -25.59 30.00 2.14
N LYS A 133 -24.33 29.66 2.37
CA LYS A 133 -23.69 28.42 1.95
C LYS A 133 -23.66 27.49 3.16
N LYS A 134 -24.27 26.32 2.98
CA LYS A 134 -24.34 25.22 3.95
C LYS A 134 -22.94 24.68 4.28
N HIS A 135 -22.88 24.12 5.48
CA HIS A 135 -21.81 23.43 6.18
C HIS A 135 -20.80 22.64 5.34
N SER A 136 -19.54 22.89 5.72
CA SER A 136 -18.39 21.97 5.85
C SER A 136 -18.64 20.49 5.59
N ALA A 137 -17.92 19.96 4.58
CA ALA A 137 -17.44 18.59 4.51
C ALA A 137 -16.04 18.62 3.87
N ASN A 138 -15.05 18.14 4.63
CA ASN A 138 -13.66 17.76 4.34
C ASN A 138 -12.88 18.50 3.24
N ALA A 139 -11.97 19.38 3.67
CA ALA A 139 -10.95 20.01 2.83
C ALA A 139 -9.68 19.15 2.65
N GLU A 140 -9.49 18.09 3.44
CA GLU A 140 -8.34 17.16 3.37
C GLU A 140 -8.27 16.40 2.03
N ASP A 141 -9.41 15.91 1.51
CA ASP A 141 -9.44 15.03 0.34
C ASP A 141 -9.20 15.76 -1.00
N THR A 142 -9.41 17.08 -1.04
CA THR A 142 -9.32 17.87 -2.28
C THR A 142 -7.90 18.22 -2.72
N TRP A 143 -6.89 18.05 -1.86
CA TRP A 143 -5.51 18.43 -2.18
C TRP A 143 -4.66 17.30 -2.76
N GLN A 144 -5.05 16.03 -2.57
CA GLN A 144 -4.33 14.89 -3.17
C GLN A 144 -4.39 14.87 -4.72
N GLN A 145 -5.27 15.67 -5.36
CA GLN A 145 -5.50 15.61 -6.81
C GLN A 145 -4.90 16.76 -7.63
N ARG A 146 -4.13 17.71 -7.05
CA ARG A 146 -3.78 18.97 -7.77
C ARG A 146 -2.31 19.22 -8.12
N ALA A 147 -1.40 18.29 -7.88
CA ALA A 147 0.01 18.45 -8.23
C ALA A 147 0.37 17.78 -9.57
N SER A 148 -0.25 18.18 -10.67
CA SER A 148 0.21 17.76 -12.00
C SER A 148 -0.18 18.74 -13.09
N HIS A 149 0.63 19.80 -13.28
CA HIS A 149 0.67 20.57 -14.53
C HIS A 149 2.13 20.77 -14.99
N PRO A 150 2.45 20.46 -16.26
CA PRO A 150 3.83 20.50 -16.77
C PRO A 150 4.23 21.90 -17.27
N GLY A 151 5.52 22.19 -17.10
CA GLY A 151 6.17 23.45 -17.47
C GLY A 151 6.22 23.76 -18.97
N ARG A 152 6.38 25.06 -19.24
CA ARG A 152 6.47 25.74 -20.55
C ARG A 152 7.45 25.08 -21.53
N LYS A 153 7.00 24.84 -22.77
CA LYS A 153 7.84 24.37 -23.89
C LYS A 153 8.51 25.54 -24.63
N HIS A 154 9.84 25.49 -24.72
CA HIS A 154 10.65 26.37 -25.57
C HIS A 154 10.55 25.93 -27.05
N ARG A 155 10.29 26.87 -27.97
CA ARG A 155 10.30 26.64 -29.42
C ARG A 155 11.73 26.37 -29.92
N LEU A 156 12.00 25.19 -30.49
CA LEU A 156 13.18 24.95 -31.32
C LEU A 156 12.82 24.76 -32.80
N LYS A 157 13.66 25.35 -33.65
CA LYS A 157 13.51 25.50 -35.11
C LYS A 157 13.52 24.14 -35.84
N ARG A 158 12.55 23.95 -36.75
CA ARG A 158 12.44 22.77 -37.63
C ARG A 158 13.65 22.67 -38.57
N LYS A 159 14.38 21.54 -38.52
CA LYS A 159 15.30 21.09 -39.58
C LYS A 159 14.53 20.29 -40.64
N PRO A 160 14.96 20.30 -41.91
CA PRO A 160 14.17 19.79 -43.03
C PRO A 160 14.09 18.26 -43.06
N TRP A 161 12.90 17.73 -43.34
CA TRP A 161 12.48 16.34 -43.09
C TRP A 161 13.06 15.27 -44.04
N TRP A 162 13.90 15.64 -45.00
CA TRP A 162 14.32 14.75 -46.09
C TRP A 162 15.63 13.98 -45.83
N LEU A 163 16.27 14.15 -44.67
CA LEU A 163 17.53 13.47 -44.32
C LEU A 163 17.32 12.05 -43.74
N GLY A 164 16.14 11.73 -43.22
CA GLY A 164 15.84 10.42 -42.62
C GLY A 164 15.85 9.23 -43.60
N PRO A 165 15.23 9.34 -44.80
CA PRO A 165 15.13 8.22 -45.73
C PRO A 165 16.48 7.78 -46.31
N VAL A 166 17.40 8.72 -46.55
CA VAL A 166 18.72 8.44 -47.15
C VAL A 166 19.62 7.64 -46.19
N ILE A 167 19.57 7.98 -44.89
CA ILE A 167 20.34 7.27 -43.86
C ILE A 167 19.77 5.85 -43.64
N GLY A 168 18.43 5.70 -43.69
CA GLY A 168 17.78 4.39 -43.58
C GLY A 168 18.16 3.44 -44.73
N ALA A 169 18.19 3.93 -45.97
CA ALA A 169 18.58 3.12 -47.13
C ALA A 169 20.04 2.63 -47.06
N LEU A 170 20.95 3.49 -46.60
CA LEU A 170 22.36 3.13 -46.42
C LEU A 170 22.57 2.06 -45.34
N LEU A 171 21.85 2.13 -44.22
CA LEU A 171 21.96 1.14 -43.14
C LEU A 171 21.39 -0.22 -43.55
N MET A 172 20.31 -0.24 -44.33
CA MET A 172 19.73 -1.49 -44.85
C MET A 172 20.65 -2.17 -45.87
N ALA A 173 21.30 -1.39 -46.76
CA ALA A 173 22.30 -1.94 -47.68
C ALA A 173 23.51 -2.53 -46.95
N LEU A 174 23.96 -1.89 -45.87
CA LEU A 174 25.07 -2.37 -45.03
C LEU A 174 24.71 -3.65 -44.26
N CYS A 175 23.48 -3.73 -43.73
CA CYS A 175 22.98 -4.97 -43.11
C CYS A 175 22.86 -6.11 -44.14
N TRP A 176 22.39 -5.82 -45.35
CA TRP A 176 22.29 -6.83 -46.41
C TRP A 176 23.65 -7.38 -46.81
N ILE A 177 24.68 -6.52 -46.93
CA ILE A 177 26.05 -6.93 -47.23
C ILE A 177 26.62 -7.81 -46.10
N LEU A 178 26.41 -7.44 -44.83
CA LEU A 178 26.85 -8.23 -43.68
C LEU A 178 26.18 -9.61 -43.61
N VAL A 179 24.87 -9.68 -43.84
CA VAL A 179 24.13 -10.95 -43.86
C VAL A 179 24.54 -11.82 -45.06
N SER A 180 24.84 -11.21 -46.21
CA SER A 180 25.31 -11.97 -47.39
C SER A 180 26.69 -12.60 -47.18
N LYS A 181 27.58 -11.92 -46.44
CA LYS A 181 28.92 -12.43 -46.08
C LYS A 181 28.87 -13.57 -45.05
N LEU A 182 27.84 -13.62 -44.21
CA LEU A 182 27.64 -14.68 -43.21
C LEU A 182 26.94 -15.93 -43.77
N ARG A 183 26.43 -15.87 -45.01
CA ARG A 183 25.67 -16.97 -45.63
C ARG A 183 26.49 -17.87 -46.55
N ASP A 184 27.79 -17.57 -46.71
CA ASP A 184 28.68 -18.25 -47.65
C ASP A 184 29.54 -19.36 -47.00
N GLU A 185 29.17 -19.85 -45.81
CA GLU A 185 29.68 -21.12 -45.29
C GLU A 185 28.85 -22.26 -45.88
N LYS A 186 29.36 -22.85 -46.97
CA LYS A 186 28.81 -24.08 -47.54
C LYS A 186 28.78 -25.19 -46.48
N PRO A 187 27.72 -26.01 -46.42
CA PRO A 187 27.69 -27.16 -45.52
C PRO A 187 28.82 -28.12 -45.92
N GLN A 188 29.75 -28.38 -45.01
CA GLN A 188 30.65 -29.52 -45.15
C GLN A 188 29.78 -30.79 -45.04
N GLU A 189 29.81 -31.56 -46.11
CA GLU A 189 29.27 -32.90 -46.19
C GLU A 189 29.99 -33.77 -45.14
N VAL A 190 29.29 -34.10 -44.06
CA VAL A 190 29.80 -34.98 -43.01
C VAL A 190 29.83 -36.39 -43.58
N VAL A 191 31.01 -36.81 -44.05
CA VAL A 191 31.29 -38.22 -44.33
C VAL A 191 31.27 -38.95 -42.98
N VAL A 192 30.21 -39.71 -42.72
CA VAL A 192 30.10 -40.62 -41.59
C VAL A 192 31.12 -41.75 -41.79
N SER A 193 32.30 -41.60 -41.18
CA SER A 193 33.20 -42.72 -40.92
C SER A 193 32.59 -43.59 -39.82
N PRO A 194 32.71 -44.93 -39.88
CA PRO A 194 32.16 -45.80 -38.84
C PRO A 194 32.87 -45.48 -37.53
N GLN A 195 32.12 -45.03 -36.52
CA GLN A 195 32.66 -44.87 -35.19
C GLN A 195 33.04 -46.24 -34.65
N VAL A 196 34.34 -46.51 -34.61
CA VAL A 196 34.91 -47.46 -33.65
C VAL A 196 34.54 -46.93 -32.28
N ALA A 197 33.80 -47.71 -31.51
CA ALA A 197 33.38 -47.36 -30.16
C ALA A 197 34.62 -47.12 -29.28
N THR A 198 35.01 -45.86 -29.15
CA THR A 198 35.94 -45.43 -28.12
C THR A 198 35.25 -45.64 -26.78
N PRO A 199 35.84 -46.37 -25.82
CA PRO A 199 35.25 -46.52 -24.50
C PRO A 199 35.08 -45.13 -23.88
N LEU A 200 33.87 -44.85 -23.38
CA LEU A 200 33.56 -43.66 -22.58
C LEU A 200 34.57 -43.60 -21.43
N MET A 201 35.59 -42.75 -21.54
CA MET A 201 36.44 -42.43 -20.41
C MET A 201 35.56 -41.74 -19.36
N PRO A 202 35.63 -42.12 -18.07
CA PRO A 202 34.88 -41.43 -17.03
C PRO A 202 35.28 -39.96 -17.01
N GLU A 203 34.29 -39.09 -17.06
CA GLU A 203 34.43 -37.64 -16.91
C GLU A 203 35.21 -37.36 -15.63
N VAL A 204 36.45 -36.89 -15.77
CA VAL A 204 37.31 -36.54 -14.64
C VAL A 204 36.77 -35.24 -14.05
N ILE A 205 35.90 -35.35 -13.05
CA ILE A 205 35.38 -34.22 -12.29
C ILE A 205 36.57 -33.48 -11.68
N THR A 206 36.80 -32.23 -12.09
CA THR A 206 37.87 -31.42 -11.50
C THR A 206 37.50 -31.03 -10.06
N PRO A 207 38.47 -30.79 -9.15
CA PRO A 207 38.19 -30.37 -7.78
C PRO A 207 37.32 -29.09 -7.71
N VAL A 208 37.47 -28.20 -8.69
CA VAL A 208 36.71 -26.95 -8.81
C VAL A 208 35.24 -27.22 -9.17
N ASP A 209 34.98 -28.19 -10.06
CA ASP A 209 33.61 -28.57 -10.43
C ASP A 209 32.91 -29.31 -9.28
N ALA A 210 33.65 -30.12 -8.53
CA ALA A 210 33.14 -30.77 -7.32
C ALA A 210 32.81 -29.76 -6.20
N GLU A 211 33.62 -28.71 -6.04
CA GLU A 211 33.38 -27.64 -5.06
C GLU A 211 32.18 -26.77 -5.45
N LYS A 212 32.06 -26.40 -6.72
CA LYS A 212 30.87 -25.70 -7.26
C LYS A 212 29.60 -26.54 -7.10
N ALA A 213 29.65 -27.83 -7.42
CA ALA A 213 28.51 -28.73 -7.26
C ALA A 213 28.09 -28.87 -5.79
N LYS A 214 29.05 -28.91 -4.85
CA LYS A 214 28.77 -28.91 -3.41
C LYS A 214 28.12 -27.60 -2.94
N SER A 215 28.65 -26.45 -3.38
CA SER A 215 28.09 -25.13 -3.07
C SER A 215 26.66 -24.99 -3.62
N GLN A 216 26.43 -25.38 -4.88
CA GLN A 216 25.09 -25.37 -5.48
C GLN A 216 24.11 -26.29 -4.76
N LYS A 217 24.55 -27.48 -4.35
CA LYS A 217 23.72 -28.41 -3.57
C LYS A 217 23.36 -27.82 -2.20
N LYS A 218 24.31 -27.20 -1.49
CA LYS A 218 24.07 -26.52 -0.21
C LYS A 218 23.03 -25.41 -0.36
N TYR A 219 23.20 -24.55 -1.36
CA TYR A 219 22.26 -23.48 -1.67
C TYR A 219 20.82 -23.98 -1.89
N LEU A 220 20.66 -25.03 -2.71
CA LEU A 220 19.33 -25.61 -2.97
C LEU A 220 18.70 -26.22 -1.71
N GLN A 221 19.51 -26.83 -0.83
CA GLN A 221 19.03 -27.38 0.45
C GLN A 221 18.57 -26.27 1.40
N GLU A 222 19.33 -25.17 1.50
CA GLU A 222 18.98 -24.01 2.32
C GLU A 222 17.68 -23.36 1.81
N LEU A 223 17.53 -23.17 0.50
CA LEU A 223 16.30 -22.65 -0.07
C LEU A 223 15.08 -23.52 0.24
N GLN A 224 15.22 -24.85 0.15
CA GLN A 224 14.14 -25.77 0.47
C GLN A 224 13.75 -25.68 1.96
N GLN A 225 14.73 -25.55 2.86
CA GLN A 225 14.48 -25.38 4.29
C GLN A 225 13.80 -24.03 4.60
N ILE A 226 14.25 -22.96 3.95
CA ILE A 226 13.66 -21.63 4.06
C ILE A 226 12.21 -21.66 3.59
N GLU A 227 11.94 -22.21 2.41
CA GLU A 227 10.59 -22.31 1.85
C GLU A 227 9.65 -23.09 2.79
N SER A 228 10.11 -24.23 3.32
CA SER A 228 9.35 -25.01 4.31
C SER A 228 9.05 -24.20 5.57
N SER A 229 10.00 -23.39 6.04
CA SER A 229 9.85 -22.56 7.24
C SER A 229 8.87 -21.41 7.00
N VAL A 230 8.98 -20.73 5.86
CA VAL A 230 8.07 -19.66 5.42
C VAL A 230 6.66 -20.19 5.22
N MET A 231 6.51 -21.35 4.58
CA MET A 231 5.21 -22.01 4.41
C MET A 231 4.57 -22.31 5.77
N SER A 232 5.33 -22.91 6.69
CA SER A 232 4.83 -23.25 8.03
C SER A 232 4.45 -22.02 8.85
N PHE A 233 5.20 -20.94 8.71
CA PHE A 233 4.91 -19.65 9.32
C PHE A 233 3.60 -19.03 8.79
N LEU A 234 3.42 -18.97 7.47
CA LEU A 234 2.24 -18.34 6.85
C LEU A 234 0.96 -19.17 6.98
N THR A 235 1.10 -20.49 7.18
CA THR A 235 -0.03 -21.41 7.38
C THR A 235 -0.37 -21.65 8.86
N ALA A 236 0.38 -21.04 9.79
CA ALA A 236 0.12 -21.11 11.21
C ALA A 236 -1.31 -20.61 11.55
N LYS A 237 -1.98 -21.32 12.46
CA LYS A 237 -3.36 -21.04 12.89
C LYS A 237 -3.45 -20.19 14.14
N SER A 238 -2.33 -19.95 14.81
CA SER A 238 -2.25 -19.09 15.99
C SER A 238 -0.85 -18.46 16.13
N PRO A 239 -0.74 -17.36 16.90
CA PRO A 239 0.57 -16.81 17.28
C PRO A 239 1.50 -17.83 17.96
N ASP A 240 0.95 -18.74 18.77
CA ASP A 240 1.74 -19.76 19.46
C ASP A 240 2.37 -20.79 18.51
N GLU A 241 1.67 -21.15 17.43
CA GLU A 241 2.20 -22.02 16.38
C GLU A 241 3.30 -21.30 15.58
N MET A 242 3.07 -20.01 15.29
CA MET A 242 4.01 -19.15 14.59
C MET A 242 5.35 -19.01 15.33
N MET A 243 5.33 -18.90 16.67
CA MET A 243 6.51 -18.70 17.52
C MET A 243 7.68 -19.65 17.23
N ARG A 244 7.40 -20.88 16.77
CA ARG A 244 8.44 -21.87 16.48
C ARG A 244 9.34 -21.46 15.32
N TRP A 245 8.87 -20.59 14.43
CA TRP A 245 9.57 -20.20 13.21
C TRP A 245 10.26 -18.84 13.34
N LEU A 246 10.09 -18.17 14.48
CA LEU A 246 10.54 -16.80 14.70
C LEU A 246 11.93 -16.75 15.32
N ARG A 247 12.69 -15.72 14.96
CA ARG A 247 13.94 -15.38 15.63
C ARG A 247 13.62 -14.89 17.04
N ASP A 248 14.40 -15.29 18.02
CA ASP A 248 14.24 -14.76 19.38
C ASP A 248 14.79 -13.33 19.44
N THR A 249 13.93 -12.36 19.73
CA THR A 249 14.31 -10.96 19.95
C THR A 249 13.83 -10.50 21.32
N PRO A 250 14.51 -9.53 21.96
CA PRO A 250 14.12 -9.07 23.30
C PRO A 250 12.64 -8.65 23.37
N GLY A 251 11.89 -9.33 24.24
CA GLY A 251 10.48 -9.06 24.48
C GLY A 251 9.53 -9.49 23.35
N LEU A 252 9.95 -10.39 22.45
CA LEU A 252 9.15 -10.80 21.29
C LEU A 252 7.73 -11.26 21.68
N ARG A 253 7.62 -12.09 22.73
CA ARG A 253 6.32 -12.65 23.15
C ARG A 253 5.35 -11.57 23.61
N GLU A 254 5.85 -10.61 24.40
CA GLU A 254 5.08 -9.47 24.89
C GLU A 254 4.66 -8.57 23.72
N LYS A 255 5.56 -8.30 22.77
CA LYS A 255 5.28 -7.53 21.56
C LYS A 255 4.21 -8.18 20.70
N MET A 256 4.30 -9.49 20.47
CA MET A 256 3.30 -10.26 19.72
C MET A 256 1.94 -10.26 20.41
N ALA A 257 1.91 -10.49 21.73
CA ALA A 257 0.67 -10.45 22.49
C ALA A 257 -0.01 -9.08 22.43
N ALA A 258 0.76 -7.99 22.53
CA ALA A 258 0.25 -6.63 22.39
C ALA A 258 -0.28 -6.35 20.97
N HIS A 259 0.47 -6.75 19.94
CA HIS A 259 0.08 -6.57 18.54
C HIS A 259 -1.23 -7.31 18.22
N TYR A 260 -1.32 -8.61 18.53
CA TYR A 260 -2.51 -9.41 18.19
C TYR A 260 -3.72 -9.13 19.07
N LYS A 261 -3.57 -8.34 20.14
CA LYS A 261 -4.70 -7.76 20.89
C LYS A 261 -5.39 -6.63 20.11
N GLN A 262 -4.62 -5.89 19.31
CA GLN A 262 -5.12 -4.76 18.53
C GLN A 262 -5.48 -5.18 17.10
N SER A 263 -4.74 -6.13 16.53
CA SER A 263 -4.90 -6.62 15.17
C SER A 263 -5.25 -8.12 15.20
N PRO A 264 -6.48 -8.52 14.86
CA PRO A 264 -6.87 -9.93 14.89
C PRO A 264 -5.95 -10.80 14.04
N PHE A 265 -5.49 -11.92 14.61
CA PHE A 265 -4.67 -12.88 13.88
C PHE A 265 -5.46 -13.54 12.76
N THR A 266 -4.90 -13.56 11.55
CA THR A 266 -5.46 -14.24 10.38
C THR A 266 -4.39 -15.09 9.73
N THR A 267 -4.71 -16.35 9.44
CA THR A 267 -3.86 -17.21 8.62
C THR A 267 -3.85 -16.69 7.18
N LEU A 268 -2.67 -16.34 6.67
CA LEU A 268 -2.49 -15.76 5.33
C LEU A 268 -2.39 -16.85 4.25
N GLY A 269 -1.85 -18.01 4.61
CA GLY A 269 -1.53 -19.07 3.67
C GLY A 269 -0.29 -18.75 2.81
N PHE A 270 0.29 -19.79 2.23
CA PHE A 270 1.49 -19.70 1.40
C PHE A 270 1.16 -20.06 -0.05
N SER A 271 1.62 -19.25 -1.00
CA SER A 271 1.58 -19.59 -2.43
C SER A 271 2.98 -19.87 -2.96
N SER A 272 3.88 -18.89 -2.88
CA SER A 272 5.23 -19.03 -3.46
C SER A 272 6.21 -18.00 -2.91
N ILE A 273 7.51 -18.25 -3.10
CA ILE A 273 8.57 -17.24 -2.99
C ILE A 273 8.92 -16.75 -4.40
N ASP A 274 8.98 -15.44 -4.61
CA ASP A 274 9.49 -14.88 -5.85
C ASP A 274 11.01 -15.03 -5.91
N GLN A 275 11.45 -16.05 -6.65
CA GLN A 275 12.86 -16.41 -6.79
C GLN A 275 13.72 -15.28 -7.36
N SER A 276 13.14 -14.32 -8.10
CA SER A 276 13.89 -13.19 -8.66
C SER A 276 14.25 -12.12 -7.62
N THR A 277 13.61 -12.17 -6.45
CA THR A 277 13.80 -11.22 -5.35
C THR A 277 14.62 -11.79 -4.18
N ILE A 278 15.14 -13.01 -4.35
CA ILE A 278 15.93 -13.66 -3.31
C ILE A 278 17.25 -12.93 -3.15
N GLU A 279 17.47 -12.43 -1.94
CA GLU A 279 18.74 -11.90 -1.47
C GLU A 279 19.24 -12.78 -0.33
N LEU A 280 20.35 -13.49 -0.57
CA LEU A 280 21.01 -14.30 0.45
C LEU A 280 22.42 -13.75 0.68
N SER A 281 22.73 -13.42 1.93
CA SER A 281 24.04 -12.98 2.36
C SER A 281 24.62 -14.01 3.32
N GLU A 282 25.68 -14.69 2.89
CA GLU A 282 26.40 -15.65 3.73
C GLU A 282 27.15 -14.95 4.87
N GLU A 283 27.63 -13.71 4.65
CA GLU A 283 28.40 -12.93 5.63
C GLU A 283 27.53 -12.50 6.82
N SER A 284 26.36 -11.94 6.54
CA SER A 284 25.40 -11.53 7.59
C SER A 284 24.45 -12.64 8.00
N GLY A 285 24.53 -13.82 7.37
CA GLY A 285 23.59 -14.92 7.59
C GLY A 285 22.13 -14.52 7.36
N SER A 286 21.86 -13.59 6.44
CA SER A 286 20.51 -13.04 6.22
C SER A 286 19.95 -13.48 4.88
N PHE A 287 18.66 -13.83 4.88
CA PHE A 287 17.87 -14.08 3.70
C PHE A 287 16.70 -13.10 3.65
N SER A 288 16.42 -12.54 2.48
CA SER A 288 15.18 -11.82 2.23
C SER A 288 14.59 -12.19 0.87
N ALA A 289 13.27 -12.13 0.77
CA ALA A 289 12.57 -12.34 -0.49
C ALA A 289 11.16 -11.74 -0.43
N THR A 290 10.54 -11.58 -1.60
CA THR A 290 9.10 -11.36 -1.70
C THR A 290 8.38 -12.70 -1.63
N VAL A 291 7.44 -12.82 -0.69
CA VAL A 291 6.53 -13.95 -0.57
C VAL A 291 5.16 -13.57 -1.12
N VAL A 292 4.54 -14.52 -1.81
CA VAL A 292 3.16 -14.43 -2.26
C VAL A 292 2.32 -15.27 -1.30
N THR A 293 1.38 -14.63 -0.61
CA THR A 293 0.41 -15.31 0.25
C THR A 293 -0.65 -16.02 -0.59
N ALA A 294 -1.50 -16.83 0.05
CA ALA A 294 -2.54 -17.54 -0.69
C ALA A 294 -3.56 -16.56 -1.33
N ASP A 295 -3.80 -15.40 -0.73
CA ASP A 295 -4.64 -14.33 -1.28
C ASP A 295 -3.87 -13.37 -2.21
N TYR A 296 -2.73 -13.80 -2.76
CA TYR A 296 -1.91 -13.07 -3.73
C TYR A 296 -1.35 -11.73 -3.22
N ASP A 297 -1.39 -11.49 -1.91
CA ASP A 297 -0.65 -10.39 -1.30
C ASP A 297 0.85 -10.64 -1.44
N GLN A 298 1.59 -9.59 -1.76
CA GLN A 298 3.03 -9.65 -1.92
C GLN A 298 3.68 -8.90 -0.77
N ARG A 299 4.48 -9.62 0.02
CA ARG A 299 5.11 -9.09 1.23
C ARG A 299 6.57 -9.43 1.26
N GLN A 300 7.39 -8.53 1.79
CA GLN A 300 8.79 -8.82 2.04
C GLN A 300 8.91 -9.64 3.33
N ILE A 301 9.67 -10.75 3.27
CA ILE A 301 10.03 -11.54 4.44
C ILE A 301 11.53 -11.45 4.67
N HIS A 302 11.94 -11.41 5.94
CA HIS A 302 13.34 -11.48 6.33
C HIS A 302 13.54 -12.67 7.27
N LEU A 303 14.60 -13.43 7.01
CA LEU A 303 15.03 -14.55 7.83
C LEU A 303 16.51 -14.39 8.18
N ILE A 304 16.85 -14.65 9.43
CA ILE A 304 18.23 -14.60 9.93
C ILE A 304 18.65 -15.99 10.36
N HIS A 305 19.87 -16.36 10.00
CA HIS A 305 20.47 -17.62 10.36
C HIS A 305 20.86 -17.58 11.83
N ASP A 306 20.11 -18.31 12.65
CA ASP A 306 20.35 -18.46 14.08
C ASP A 306 20.91 -19.86 14.35
N GLU A 307 22.20 -19.94 14.72
CA GLU A 307 23.07 -21.10 15.00
C GLU A 307 22.97 -22.32 14.06
N LYS A 308 21.76 -22.87 13.87
CA LYS A 308 21.44 -24.09 13.12
C LYS A 308 20.43 -23.89 12.00
N GLU A 309 19.58 -22.86 12.02
CA GLU A 309 18.47 -22.72 11.06
C GLU A 309 18.10 -21.25 10.79
N PHE A 310 17.51 -20.98 9.63
CA PHE A 310 16.90 -19.68 9.33
C PHE A 310 15.62 -19.47 10.14
N ARG A 311 15.53 -18.33 10.81
CA ARG A 311 14.38 -17.91 11.63
C ARG A 311 13.83 -16.58 11.13
N ILE A 312 12.51 -16.45 11.09
CA ILE A 312 11.81 -15.29 10.55
C ILE A 312 11.86 -14.12 11.54
N ASP A 313 12.20 -12.93 11.07
CA ASP A 313 12.11 -11.71 11.87
C ASP A 313 10.68 -11.17 11.84
N TRP A 314 9.90 -11.52 12.87
CA TRP A 314 8.50 -11.14 12.99
C TRP A 314 8.29 -9.62 13.05
N GLU A 315 9.19 -8.90 13.72
CA GLU A 315 9.07 -7.45 13.88
C GLU A 315 9.18 -6.73 12.53
N SER A 316 10.07 -7.19 11.64
CA SER A 316 10.13 -6.71 10.25
C SER A 316 8.89 -7.12 9.44
N TRP A 317 8.37 -8.33 9.65
CA TRP A 317 7.21 -8.86 8.92
C TRP A 317 5.92 -8.07 9.18
N VAL A 318 5.69 -7.65 10.43
CA VAL A 318 4.51 -6.86 10.81
C VAL A 318 4.76 -5.36 10.80
N GLY A 319 5.99 -4.91 10.50
CA GLY A 319 6.37 -3.50 10.62
C GLY A 319 6.20 -2.98 12.05
N TRP A 320 6.60 -3.77 13.05
CA TRP A 320 6.40 -3.45 14.46
C TRP A 320 6.99 -2.08 14.82
N CYS A 321 6.23 -1.32 15.61
CA CYS A 321 6.61 -0.02 16.15
C CYS A 321 6.34 -0.01 17.66
N GLU A 322 7.09 0.78 18.44
CA GLU A 322 6.80 0.99 19.86
C GLU A 322 5.42 1.63 20.08
N MET A 323 5.01 2.47 19.13
CA MET A 323 3.72 3.13 19.09
C MET A 323 3.21 3.15 17.65
N SER A 324 1.91 2.91 17.44
CA SER A 324 1.33 2.98 16.10
C SER A 324 1.36 4.41 15.55
N PHE A 325 1.34 4.56 14.22
CA PHE A 325 1.34 5.88 13.57
C PHE A 325 0.13 6.72 14.03
N GLU A 326 -1.03 6.10 14.19
CA GLU A 326 -2.25 6.74 14.69
C GLU A 326 -2.07 7.20 16.14
N SER A 327 -1.52 6.35 16.99
CA SER A 327 -1.26 6.67 18.39
C SER A 327 -0.24 7.80 18.53
N ILE A 328 0.78 7.86 17.66
CA ILE A 328 1.73 8.97 17.60
C ILE A 328 1.00 10.28 17.27
N ARG A 329 0.12 10.25 16.26
CA ARG A 329 -0.69 11.42 15.84
C ARG A 329 -1.68 11.87 16.90
N GLU A 330 -2.32 10.95 17.59
CA GLU A 330 -3.35 11.25 18.57
C GLU A 330 -2.77 11.85 19.85
N ASN A 331 -1.60 11.37 20.28
CA ASN A 331 -0.98 11.74 21.55
C ASN A 331 0.07 12.86 21.42
N CYS A 332 0.40 13.32 20.20
CA CYS A 332 1.45 14.30 19.94
C CYS A 332 2.75 13.99 20.73
N THR A 333 3.20 12.74 20.68
CA THR A 333 4.28 12.25 21.56
C THR A 333 5.57 13.05 21.36
N THR A 334 6.01 13.75 22.41
CA THR A 334 7.27 14.54 22.43
C THR A 334 8.47 13.72 22.85
N GLN A 335 8.26 12.52 23.42
CA GLN A 335 9.33 11.56 23.66
C GLN A 335 9.67 10.80 22.38
N PRO A 336 10.96 10.58 22.06
CA PRO A 336 11.34 9.77 20.91
C PRO A 336 10.78 8.35 21.00
N VAL A 337 10.01 7.95 19.99
CA VAL A 337 9.47 6.59 19.83
C VAL A 337 10.03 5.94 18.58
N GLU A 338 10.26 4.64 18.67
CA GLU A 338 10.76 3.86 17.55
C GLU A 338 9.65 3.41 16.60
N ILE A 339 9.87 3.65 15.30
CA ILE A 339 8.99 3.21 14.22
C ILE A 339 9.77 2.51 13.11
N ARG A 340 9.12 1.54 12.45
CA ARG A 340 9.51 1.01 11.14
C ARG A 340 8.74 1.74 10.06
N ALA A 341 9.46 2.37 9.13
CA ALA A 341 8.84 3.12 8.04
C ALA A 341 9.51 2.82 6.71
N MET A 342 8.71 2.87 5.65
CA MET A 342 9.18 3.13 4.30
C MET A 342 9.41 4.64 4.18
N VAL A 343 10.67 5.03 3.99
CA VAL A 343 11.09 6.43 3.94
C VAL A 343 11.16 6.87 2.48
N GLU A 344 10.30 7.81 2.10
CA GLU A 344 10.22 8.40 0.77
C GLU A 344 10.66 9.87 0.82
N SER A 345 11.38 10.35 -0.19
CA SER A 345 11.72 11.77 -0.28
C SER A 345 10.49 12.59 -0.66
N GLU A 346 10.24 13.69 0.05
CA GLU A 346 9.13 14.60 -0.28
C GLU A 346 9.52 16.09 -0.08
N ALA A 347 8.62 16.98 -0.48
CA ALA A 347 8.76 18.42 -0.31
C ALA A 347 7.45 19.01 0.27
N TYR A 348 7.06 18.52 1.45
CA TYR A 348 5.87 18.98 2.16
C TYR A 348 6.25 19.98 3.25
N TYR A 349 5.90 21.25 3.08
CA TYR A 349 6.22 22.35 4.00
C TYR A 349 4.99 23.18 4.28
N ASN A 350 4.39 22.98 5.46
CA ASN A 350 3.23 23.69 5.97
C ASN A 350 3.26 23.67 7.51
N PHE A 351 2.42 24.51 8.12
CA PHE A 351 2.19 24.54 9.57
C PHE A 351 3.48 24.70 10.39
N ASP A 352 3.90 23.66 11.11
CA ASP A 352 5.07 23.68 12.00
C ASP A 352 6.38 23.85 11.22
N PHE A 353 6.37 23.50 9.93
CA PHE A 353 7.51 23.62 9.03
C PHE A 353 7.11 24.47 7.82
N PRO A 354 6.92 25.79 8.01
CA PRO A 354 6.42 26.66 6.97
C PRO A 354 7.44 26.83 5.85
N LYS A 355 6.96 27.22 4.66
CA LYS A 355 7.78 27.26 3.44
C LYS A 355 8.97 28.21 3.54
N GLU A 356 8.88 29.24 4.37
CA GLU A 356 9.97 30.18 4.65
C GLU A 356 11.20 29.47 5.23
N GLU A 357 11.00 28.36 5.96
CA GLU A 357 12.04 27.54 6.60
C GLU A 357 12.40 26.29 5.78
N GLU A 358 11.89 26.14 4.54
CA GLU A 358 12.19 25.01 3.65
C GLU A 358 13.70 24.79 3.44
N LYS A 359 14.50 25.86 3.51
CA LYS A 359 15.96 25.81 3.38
C LYS A 359 16.66 25.21 4.59
N GLU A 360 15.98 25.14 5.72
CA GLU A 360 16.50 24.61 6.98
C GLU A 360 16.11 23.14 7.18
N TRP A 361 14.98 22.72 6.60
CA TRP A 361 14.39 21.41 6.84
C TRP A 361 14.30 20.55 5.59
N GLN A 362 14.67 19.28 5.69
CA GLN A 362 14.41 18.25 4.69
C GLN A 362 13.21 17.43 5.18
N SER A 363 12.22 17.28 4.30
CA SER A 363 10.99 16.54 4.56
C SER A 363 11.07 15.14 3.94
N TYR A 364 10.44 14.17 4.61
CA TYR A 364 10.31 12.77 4.22
C TYR A 364 8.91 12.26 4.51
N ARG A 365 8.35 11.48 3.58
CA ARG A 365 7.15 10.70 3.86
C ARG A 365 7.56 9.43 4.56
N LEU A 366 7.03 9.23 5.78
CA LEU A 366 7.24 8.02 6.56
C LEU A 366 5.97 7.19 6.45
N VAL A 367 6.03 6.05 5.76
CA VAL A 367 4.86 5.25 5.44
C VAL A 367 4.92 3.93 6.20
N ALA A 368 3.82 3.53 6.84
CA ALA A 368 3.71 2.23 7.51
C ALA A 368 3.81 1.07 6.50
N ILE A 369 4.13 -0.13 6.97
CA ILE A 369 4.36 -1.32 6.11
C ILE A 369 3.18 -1.66 5.18
N ASP A 370 1.96 -1.38 5.63
CA ASP A 370 0.73 -1.65 4.87
C ASP A 370 0.30 -0.47 3.97
N GLY A 371 1.04 0.63 4.01
CA GLY A 371 0.72 1.86 3.28
C GLY A 371 -0.57 2.56 3.71
N SER A 372 -1.16 2.16 4.85
CA SER A 372 -2.45 2.69 5.30
C SER A 372 -2.30 4.05 5.97
N THR A 373 -1.20 4.26 6.71
CA THR A 373 -0.92 5.50 7.42
C THR A 373 0.48 6.03 7.17
N LEU A 374 0.61 7.35 7.37
CA LEU A 374 1.85 8.07 7.13
C LEU A 374 2.04 9.21 8.13
N LEU A 375 3.30 9.60 8.31
CA LEU A 375 3.76 10.80 8.99
C LEU A 375 4.68 11.60 8.05
N HIS A 376 4.72 12.91 8.24
CA HIS A 376 5.69 13.80 7.61
C HIS A 376 6.87 13.97 8.57
N GLY A 377 8.00 13.37 8.21
CA GLY A 377 9.24 13.42 8.98
C GLY A 377 10.12 14.58 8.54
N TYR A 378 10.66 15.32 9.50
CA TYR A 378 11.55 16.46 9.25
C TYR A 378 12.90 16.26 9.91
N VAL A 379 13.95 16.64 9.18
CA VAL A 379 15.32 16.65 9.69
C VAL A 379 16.03 17.90 9.20
N LYS A 380 16.96 18.44 10.00
CA LYS A 380 17.73 19.62 9.60
C LYS A 380 18.60 19.33 8.37
N ARG A 381 18.48 20.15 7.33
CA ARG A 381 19.29 20.07 6.10
C ARG A 381 20.77 20.21 6.43
N GLY A 382 21.59 19.40 5.77
CA GLY A 382 23.05 19.41 5.94
C GLY A 382 23.56 18.83 7.25
N SER A 383 22.67 18.44 8.18
CA SER A 383 23.07 17.68 9.38
C SER A 383 23.63 16.30 9.01
N ALA A 384 24.40 15.70 9.91
CA ALA A 384 24.90 14.33 9.73
C ALA A 384 23.76 13.35 9.49
N LEU A 385 22.69 13.43 10.30
CA LEU A 385 21.48 12.62 10.15
C LEU A 385 20.79 12.88 8.79
N GLY A 386 20.60 14.14 8.43
CA GLY A 386 19.99 14.51 7.15
C GLY A 386 20.81 14.07 5.93
N ASN A 387 22.12 13.83 6.07
CA ASN A 387 22.94 13.24 5.02
C ASN A 387 22.80 11.72 4.96
N GLN A 388 22.63 11.05 6.10
CA GLN A 388 22.39 9.59 6.17
C GLN A 388 20.99 9.20 5.65
N LEU A 389 19.99 10.06 5.85
CA LEU A 389 18.62 9.87 5.36
C LEU A 389 18.45 10.13 3.85
N ARG A 390 19.47 10.61 3.14
CA ARG A 390 19.32 10.88 1.70
C ARG A 390 19.16 9.58 0.93
N LEU A 391 18.07 9.51 0.18
CA LEU A 391 17.84 8.45 -0.80
C LEU A 391 18.67 8.73 -2.06
N PHE A 392 19.05 7.67 -2.76
CA PHE A 392 19.68 7.82 -4.07
C PHE A 392 18.66 8.32 -5.12
N PRO A 393 19.08 8.97 -6.21
CA PRO A 393 18.15 9.52 -7.20
C PRO A 393 17.21 8.49 -7.85
N ASP A 394 17.62 7.23 -7.90
CA ASP A 394 16.87 6.09 -8.42
C ASP A 394 16.09 5.33 -7.34
N GLU A 395 16.25 5.70 -6.08
CA GLU A 395 15.60 5.08 -4.94
C GLU A 395 14.36 5.86 -4.52
N GLN A 396 13.19 5.28 -4.76
CA GLN A 396 11.91 5.93 -4.43
C GLN A 396 11.60 5.85 -2.93
N SER A 397 11.96 4.72 -2.30
CA SER A 397 11.70 4.45 -0.90
C SER A 397 12.80 3.55 -0.33
N ARG A 398 13.14 3.75 0.95
CA ARG A 398 14.04 2.86 1.69
C ARG A 398 13.42 2.42 3.02
N PRO A 399 13.42 1.13 3.38
CA PRO A 399 13.02 0.69 4.71
C PRO A 399 14.04 1.18 5.75
N MET A 400 13.55 1.80 6.82
CA MET A 400 14.38 2.22 7.96
C MET A 400 13.66 2.00 9.29
N ILE A 401 14.45 1.83 10.35
CA ILE A 401 13.99 1.96 11.73
C ILE A 401 14.44 3.33 12.22
N LEU A 402 13.48 4.17 12.63
CA LEU A 402 13.72 5.56 13.02
C LEU A 402 13.22 5.81 14.44
N ARG A 403 13.84 6.77 15.13
CA ARG A 403 13.21 7.43 16.28
C ARG A 403 12.61 8.75 15.85
N VAL A 404 11.34 8.93 16.18
CA VAL A 404 10.57 10.14 15.84
C VAL A 404 9.89 10.71 17.07
N ARG A 405 9.63 12.01 17.04
CA ARG A 405 8.81 12.71 18.05
C ARG A 405 8.20 13.96 17.46
N HIS A 406 7.19 14.50 18.12
CA HIS A 406 6.73 15.86 17.88
C HIS A 406 7.72 16.87 18.47
N GLU A 407 7.76 18.06 17.90
CA GLU A 407 8.59 19.13 18.42
C GLU A 407 8.07 19.60 19.79
N ASN A 408 6.74 19.76 19.90
CA ASN A 408 6.04 20.13 21.10
C ASN A 408 4.62 19.50 21.13
N GLU A 409 3.89 19.66 22.23
CA GLU A 409 2.56 19.06 22.40
C GLU A 409 1.50 19.67 21.47
N ASP A 410 1.71 20.90 21.01
CA ASP A 410 0.81 21.65 20.13
C ASP A 410 1.15 21.47 18.62
N SER A 411 2.16 20.65 18.31
CA SER A 411 2.56 20.35 16.94
C SER A 411 1.41 19.77 16.13
N GLN A 412 1.43 19.98 14.81
CA GLN A 412 0.57 19.26 13.89
C GLN A 412 0.74 17.77 14.06
N LYS A 413 -0.39 17.10 14.25
CA LYS A 413 -0.46 15.66 14.57
C LYS A 413 0.28 14.77 13.59
N SER A 414 0.36 15.14 12.31
CA SER A 414 1.03 14.35 11.28
C SER A 414 2.49 14.74 11.03
N GLN A 415 3.04 15.73 11.75
CA GLN A 415 4.40 16.23 11.54
C GLN A 415 5.29 15.86 12.72
N VAL A 416 6.41 15.19 12.42
CA VAL A 416 7.37 14.73 13.42
C VAL A 416 8.79 15.10 13.02
N LEU A 417 9.63 15.30 14.03
CA LEU A 417 11.08 15.37 13.86
C LEU A 417 11.65 13.94 13.82
N ILE A 418 12.59 13.70 12.90
CA ILE A 418 13.41 12.50 12.89
C ILE A 418 14.64 12.77 13.75
N GLU A 419 14.72 12.08 14.89
CA GLU A 419 15.79 12.27 15.89
C GLU A 419 17.02 11.42 15.59
N SER A 420 16.82 10.18 15.13
CA SER A 420 17.93 9.28 14.80
C SER A 420 17.48 8.15 13.89
N ILE A 421 18.41 7.62 13.09
CA ILE A 421 18.29 6.31 12.46
C ILE A 421 18.76 5.27 13.48
N VAL A 422 17.90 4.28 13.76
CA VAL A 422 18.26 3.10 14.54
C VAL A 422 18.92 2.08 13.62
N GLU A 423 18.34 1.86 12.44
CA GLU A 423 18.86 0.90 11.46
C GLU A 423 18.50 1.30 10.02
N THR A 424 19.39 1.02 9.07
CA THR A 424 19.18 1.27 7.62
C THR A 424 18.60 0.06 6.90
N GLY A 425 17.56 -0.50 7.51
CA GLY A 425 16.79 -1.67 7.09
C GLY A 425 15.72 -1.95 8.14
N TRP A 426 14.92 -3.02 8.00
CA TRP A 426 13.86 -3.36 8.97
C TRP A 426 14.22 -4.46 9.98
N VAL A 427 15.40 -5.05 9.84
CA VAL A 427 15.91 -6.07 10.77
C VAL A 427 17.02 -5.46 11.62
N LYS A 428 16.89 -5.60 12.94
CA LYS A 428 17.91 -5.18 13.91
C LYS A 428 18.93 -6.26 14.18
N ASP A 429 20.10 -5.82 14.64
CA ASP A 429 21.13 -6.69 15.21
C ASP A 429 21.55 -7.80 14.24
N LEU A 430 21.68 -7.43 12.95
CA LEU A 430 22.27 -8.31 11.97
C LEU A 430 23.73 -8.61 12.38
N PRO A 431 24.19 -9.86 12.26
CA PRO A 431 25.61 -10.19 12.39
C PRO A 431 26.43 -9.27 11.47
N LYS A 432 27.45 -8.61 12.04
CA LYS A 432 28.34 -7.69 11.33
C LYS A 432 29.66 -8.34 10.97
#